data_AF-A0A5M6D326-F1
#
_entry.id   AF-A0A5M6D326-F1
#
_cell.length_a   1.000
_cell.length_b   1.000
_cell.length_c   1.000
_cell.angle_alpha   90.00
_cell.angle_beta   90.00
_cell.angle_gamma   90.00
#
_symmetry.space_group_name_H-M   'P 1'
#
loop_
_entity.id
_entity.type
_entity.pdbx_description
1 polymer ?
#
loop_
_entity_poly.entity_id
_entity_poly.type
_entity_poly.pdbx_seq_one_letter_code
_entity_poly.pdbx_strand_id
1 'polypeptide(L)'
;MSVVFLLRSEEQLSDGTPWCVVFGEALDAPIVPVVLGTDRRVLEKHVESVLADKLTRTNGEPTDVQTIDPATDHVLSFCQDVGCRLLVLIYAPGEADRQRELFESSPFPTVWLHAVTDPPIDEAHLFGGYVGHRILTERVCRKLLGMTPSAWAVDASAATETDSERQTAAVNEQIDAFTFPSEAAVVFGVDSVGKDSLTYQAGRRLIERELQPSVMLVREGQSVVPSLLGRLRRWSDSVAPSLNRDERVALQQDLESGSKPNLEFLGMISASSMLASFGLLQNSAAVIIGAMLIAPLMTPILGAGLAIAIGNRPLFRDAFTSIVLGFAGALLTSGLFGTLVWAVDQPDWSPEHATEMWARCNPSVIDFCVGLVGGMAAAYARTRSHLSSALAGAAIAAALVPPLSTAGLQMAFGLWEPVPAGIPVWGPLLVVSINVLTIMVGSSLVLWLRGIRAHSGGIRPQDRWAIRVVILLVALMLLVLVGLV
;
A
#
# COMPACT_ATOMS: atom_id res chain seq x y z
N MET A 1 -6.87 -9.38 -26.13
CA MET A 1 -7.37 -8.41 -25.14
C MET A 1 -8.41 -7.57 -25.83
N SER A 2 -9.55 -7.34 -25.21
CA SER A 2 -10.75 -6.86 -25.91
C SER A 2 -11.32 -5.59 -25.31
N VAL A 3 -12.09 -4.83 -26.09
CA VAL A 3 -12.93 -3.72 -25.62
C VAL A 3 -14.27 -4.30 -25.21
N VAL A 4 -14.59 -4.30 -23.92
CA VAL A 4 -15.86 -4.84 -23.41
C VAL A 4 -16.90 -3.73 -23.41
N PHE A 5 -17.99 -3.93 -24.14
CA PHE A 5 -19.06 -2.96 -24.32
C PHE A 5 -20.32 -3.41 -23.59
N LEU A 6 -20.66 -2.75 -22.47
CA LEU A 6 -21.83 -3.15 -21.67
C LEU A 6 -23.11 -2.49 -22.17
N LEU A 7 -24.14 -3.31 -22.39
CA LEU A 7 -25.40 -2.93 -23.00
C LEU A 7 -26.59 -3.43 -22.19
N ARG A 8 -27.61 -2.57 -22.07
CA ARG A 8 -28.88 -2.89 -21.43
C ARG A 8 -30.08 -2.20 -22.07
N SER A 9 -29.93 -1.40 -23.11
CA SER A 9 -31.06 -0.89 -23.89
C SER A 9 -30.68 -0.72 -25.35
N GLU A 10 -31.69 -0.62 -26.21
CA GLU A 10 -31.50 -0.29 -27.63
C GLU A 10 -30.94 1.12 -27.80
N GLU A 11 -31.30 2.05 -26.91
CA GLU A 11 -30.75 3.42 -26.87
C GLU A 11 -29.23 3.40 -26.60
N GLN A 12 -28.78 2.67 -25.57
CA GLN A 12 -27.34 2.50 -25.30
C GLN A 12 -26.58 1.85 -26.47
N LEU A 13 -27.25 0.94 -27.20
CA LEU A 13 -26.67 0.33 -28.40
C LEU A 13 -26.55 1.36 -29.52
N SER A 14 -27.61 2.11 -29.81
CA SER A 14 -27.62 3.14 -30.85
C SER A 14 -26.54 4.19 -30.60
N ASP A 15 -26.53 4.77 -29.40
CA ASP A 15 -25.70 5.93 -29.09
C ASP A 15 -24.24 5.54 -28.78
N GLY A 16 -24.02 4.35 -28.22
CA GLY A 16 -22.70 3.86 -27.85
C GLY A 16 -21.91 3.18 -28.98
N THR A 17 -22.59 2.65 -30.00
CA THR A 17 -21.91 1.90 -31.09
C THR A 17 -20.88 2.74 -31.84
N PRO A 18 -21.17 3.99 -32.29
CA PRO A 18 -20.19 4.82 -33.00
C PRO A 18 -18.91 5.03 -32.20
N TRP A 19 -19.04 5.31 -30.90
CA TRP A 19 -17.92 5.48 -29.97
C TRP A 19 -17.11 4.20 -29.78
N CYS A 20 -17.77 3.05 -29.63
CA CYS A 20 -17.09 1.77 -29.44
C CYS A 20 -16.24 1.38 -30.64
N VAL A 21 -16.72 1.64 -31.86
CA VAL A 21 -15.95 1.40 -33.09
C VAL A 21 -14.66 2.22 -33.09
N VAL A 22 -14.74 3.53 -32.78
CA VAL A 22 -13.56 4.40 -32.67
C VAL A 22 -12.57 3.88 -31.61
N PHE A 23 -13.06 3.44 -30.45
CA PHE A 23 -12.20 2.88 -29.41
C PHE A 23 -11.54 1.55 -29.81
N GLY A 24 -12.27 0.67 -30.49
CA GLY A 24 -11.75 -0.61 -30.99
C GLY A 24 -10.66 -0.41 -32.03
N GLU A 25 -10.87 0.50 -32.98
CA GLU A 25 -9.88 0.87 -34.01
C GLU A 25 -8.65 1.54 -33.40
N ALA A 26 -8.83 2.51 -32.49
CA ALA A 26 -7.73 3.21 -31.84
C ALA A 26 -6.87 2.29 -30.95
N LEU A 27 -7.48 1.27 -30.35
CA LEU A 27 -6.77 0.31 -29.50
C LEU A 27 -6.27 -0.93 -30.25
N ASP A 28 -6.64 -1.11 -31.52
CA ASP A 28 -6.40 -2.35 -32.29
C ASP A 28 -6.83 -3.58 -31.47
N ALA A 29 -8.09 -3.56 -31.01
CA ALA A 29 -8.62 -4.58 -30.11
C ALA A 29 -10.05 -4.96 -30.49
N PRO A 30 -10.41 -6.26 -30.44
CA PRO A 30 -11.75 -6.69 -30.77
C PRO A 30 -12.76 -6.19 -29.74
N ILE A 31 -13.96 -5.83 -30.20
CA ILE A 31 -15.07 -5.35 -29.37
C ILE A 31 -15.94 -6.53 -28.97
N VAL A 32 -16.20 -6.70 -27.68
CA VAL A 32 -17.05 -7.77 -27.12
C VAL A 32 -18.29 -7.12 -26.51
N PRO A 33 -19.45 -7.17 -27.19
CA PRO A 33 -20.72 -6.68 -26.65
C PRO A 33 -21.24 -7.63 -25.59
N VAL A 34 -21.64 -7.08 -24.44
CA VAL A 34 -22.17 -7.81 -23.30
C VAL A 34 -23.53 -7.25 -22.93
N VAL A 35 -24.56 -8.08 -22.99
CA VAL A 35 -25.90 -7.74 -22.56
C VAL A 35 -26.07 -8.08 -21.08
N LEU A 36 -26.43 -7.09 -20.27
CA LEU A 36 -26.64 -7.27 -18.83
C LEU A 36 -28.08 -7.71 -18.54
N GLY A 37 -28.23 -8.90 -17.93
CA GLY A 37 -29.50 -9.46 -17.48
C GLY A 37 -29.88 -10.77 -18.17
N THR A 38 -30.38 -11.74 -17.40
CA THR A 38 -30.54 -13.15 -17.79
C THR A 38 -31.67 -13.47 -18.80
N ASP A 39 -32.62 -12.55 -19.05
CA ASP A 39 -33.80 -12.79 -19.89
C ASP A 39 -33.96 -11.80 -21.07
N ARG A 40 -32.85 -11.41 -21.71
CA ARG A 40 -32.82 -10.35 -22.73
C ARG A 40 -32.57 -10.84 -24.16
N ARG A 41 -33.12 -12.00 -24.52
CA ARG A 41 -32.96 -12.63 -25.85
C ARG A 41 -33.35 -11.76 -27.04
N VAL A 42 -34.30 -10.84 -26.87
CA VAL A 42 -34.72 -9.90 -27.94
C VAL A 42 -33.63 -8.86 -28.18
N LEU A 43 -33.08 -8.29 -27.11
CA LEU A 43 -31.99 -7.32 -27.19
C LEU A 43 -30.71 -7.98 -27.70
N GLU A 44 -30.40 -9.19 -27.24
CA GLU A 44 -29.26 -9.99 -27.73
C GLU A 44 -29.30 -10.15 -29.25
N LYS A 45 -30.41 -10.65 -29.82
CA LYS A 45 -30.59 -10.77 -31.27
C LYS A 45 -30.52 -9.43 -32.01
N HIS A 46 -31.03 -8.36 -31.38
CA HIS A 46 -30.96 -7.03 -31.96
C HIS A 46 -29.52 -6.51 -32.01
N VAL A 47 -28.76 -6.71 -30.93
CA VAL A 47 -27.33 -6.38 -30.84
C VAL A 47 -26.54 -7.17 -31.87
N GLU A 48 -26.78 -8.48 -32.01
CA GLU A 48 -26.17 -9.31 -33.06
C GLU A 48 -26.45 -8.75 -34.45
N SER A 49 -27.72 -8.42 -34.75
CA SER A 49 -28.15 -7.88 -36.04
C SER A 49 -27.50 -6.53 -36.36
N VAL A 50 -27.44 -5.61 -35.40
CA VAL A 50 -26.90 -4.25 -35.60
C VAL A 50 -25.37 -4.25 -35.67
N LEU A 51 -24.72 -5.10 -34.86
CA LEU A 51 -23.27 -5.13 -34.75
C LEU A 51 -22.60 -6.11 -35.71
N ALA A 52 -23.32 -7.09 -36.28
CA ALA A 52 -22.76 -8.05 -37.23
C ALA A 52 -22.00 -7.34 -38.37
N ASP A 53 -22.64 -6.41 -39.07
CA ASP A 53 -22.01 -5.72 -40.20
C ASP A 53 -20.97 -4.68 -39.77
N LYS A 54 -21.20 -4.02 -38.63
CA LYS A 54 -20.33 -2.92 -38.15
C LYS A 54 -19.04 -3.42 -37.51
N LEU A 55 -19.09 -4.51 -36.75
CA LEU A 55 -17.94 -5.04 -36.00
C LEU A 55 -17.14 -6.09 -36.75
N THR A 56 -17.66 -6.68 -37.85
CA THR A 56 -16.90 -7.63 -38.67
C THR A 56 -15.60 -7.02 -39.22
N ARG A 57 -15.57 -5.70 -39.47
CA ARG A 57 -14.35 -5.00 -39.91
C ARG A 57 -13.30 -4.86 -38.81
N THR A 58 -13.71 -4.66 -37.56
CA THR A 58 -12.81 -4.46 -36.41
C THR A 58 -12.37 -5.79 -35.79
N ASN A 59 -13.24 -6.79 -35.78
CA ASN A 59 -13.00 -8.09 -35.11
C ASN A 59 -12.50 -9.18 -36.07
N GLY A 60 -12.68 -9.03 -37.38
CA GLY A 60 -12.33 -10.04 -38.38
C GLY A 60 -13.29 -11.24 -38.45
N GLU A 61 -14.00 -11.54 -37.37
CA GLU A 61 -15.01 -12.60 -37.26
C GLU A 61 -16.35 -12.08 -36.69
N PRO A 62 -17.48 -12.78 -36.94
CA PRO A 62 -18.77 -12.47 -36.33
C PRO A 62 -18.64 -12.50 -34.80
N THR A 63 -19.12 -11.46 -34.14
CA THR A 63 -18.95 -11.31 -32.69
C THR A 63 -20.11 -11.95 -31.95
N ASP A 64 -19.80 -12.92 -31.08
CA ASP A 64 -20.79 -13.56 -30.22
C ASP A 64 -21.20 -12.59 -29.09
N VAL A 65 -22.51 -12.36 -28.94
CA VAL A 65 -23.05 -11.50 -27.89
C VAL A 65 -23.16 -12.31 -26.61
N GLN A 66 -22.52 -11.84 -25.54
CA GLN A 66 -22.55 -12.56 -24.27
C GLN A 66 -23.57 -11.96 -23.32
N THR A 67 -24.33 -12.81 -22.63
CA THR A 67 -25.31 -12.38 -21.63
C THR A 67 -24.80 -12.73 -20.23
N ILE A 68 -24.76 -11.73 -19.33
CA ILE A 68 -24.14 -11.86 -18.00
C ILE A 68 -25.07 -11.30 -16.92
N ASP A 69 -24.95 -11.86 -15.71
CA ASP A 69 -25.59 -11.31 -14.52
C ASP A 69 -25.14 -9.84 -14.29
N PRO A 70 -26.08 -8.91 -14.01
CA PRO A 70 -25.77 -7.50 -13.82
C PRO A 70 -24.96 -7.18 -12.55
N ALA A 71 -24.71 -8.14 -11.65
CA ALA A 71 -23.90 -7.94 -10.46
C ALA A 71 -22.45 -7.58 -10.79
N THR A 72 -21.92 -6.56 -10.09
CA THR A 72 -20.57 -5.98 -10.29
C THR A 72 -19.47 -7.04 -10.35
N ASP A 73 -19.47 -7.98 -9.40
CA ASP A 73 -18.45 -9.05 -9.32
C ASP A 73 -18.46 -9.99 -10.54
N HIS A 74 -19.64 -10.26 -11.10
CA HIS A 74 -19.80 -11.10 -12.29
C HIS A 74 -19.30 -10.39 -13.55
N VAL A 75 -19.58 -9.09 -13.68
CA VAL A 75 -19.09 -8.28 -14.79
C VAL A 75 -17.56 -8.16 -14.75
N LEU A 76 -16.98 -7.92 -13.56
CA LEU A 76 -15.54 -7.77 -13.41
C LEU A 76 -14.78 -9.08 -13.61
N SER A 77 -15.33 -10.21 -13.14
CA SER A 77 -14.74 -11.53 -13.40
C SER A 77 -14.76 -11.88 -14.88
N PHE A 78 -15.87 -11.63 -15.58
CA PHE A 78 -15.93 -11.80 -17.03
C PHE A 78 -14.91 -10.93 -17.78
N CYS A 79 -14.81 -9.66 -17.42
CA CYS A 79 -13.81 -8.75 -18.01
C CYS A 79 -12.38 -9.30 -17.83
N GLN A 80 -12.12 -10.00 -16.72
CA GLN A 80 -10.83 -10.63 -16.50
C GLN A 80 -10.61 -11.83 -17.42
N ASP A 81 -11.62 -12.68 -17.60
CA ASP A 81 -11.55 -13.90 -18.41
C ASP A 81 -11.35 -13.60 -19.90
N VAL A 82 -12.00 -12.54 -20.40
CA VAL A 82 -11.87 -12.08 -21.80
C VAL A 82 -10.59 -11.23 -22.02
N GLY A 83 -9.90 -10.86 -20.94
CA GLY A 83 -8.72 -10.00 -21.01
C GLY A 83 -9.08 -8.58 -21.45
N CYS A 84 -9.96 -7.92 -20.71
CA CYS A 84 -10.46 -6.57 -20.97
C CYS A 84 -9.33 -5.54 -20.98
N ARG A 85 -9.19 -4.85 -22.12
CA ARG A 85 -8.26 -3.72 -22.33
C ARG A 85 -8.93 -2.38 -22.02
N LEU A 86 -10.23 -2.30 -22.26
CA LEU A 86 -11.08 -1.13 -22.01
C LEU A 86 -12.51 -1.61 -21.71
N LEU A 87 -13.07 -1.17 -20.60
CA LEU A 87 -14.47 -1.37 -20.25
C LEU A 87 -15.25 -0.11 -20.62
N VAL A 88 -16.30 -0.22 -21.43
CA VAL A 88 -17.12 0.90 -21.89
C VAL A 88 -18.52 0.81 -21.27
N LEU A 89 -18.89 1.87 -20.55
CA LEU A 89 -20.18 2.05 -19.89
C LEU A 89 -20.92 3.22 -20.53
N ILE A 90 -22.09 2.98 -21.12
CA ILE A 90 -22.94 4.05 -21.64
C ILE A 90 -23.93 4.49 -20.58
N TYR A 91 -23.91 5.76 -20.20
CA TYR A 91 -24.77 6.31 -19.16
C TYR A 91 -26.24 6.01 -19.43
N ALA A 92 -26.93 5.52 -18.40
CA ALA A 92 -28.37 5.36 -18.40
C ALA A 92 -28.93 5.86 -17.06
N PRO A 93 -29.93 6.77 -17.05
CA PRO A 93 -30.44 7.37 -15.81
C PRO A 93 -30.91 6.34 -14.76
N GLY A 94 -31.51 5.23 -15.21
CA GLY A 94 -31.99 4.16 -14.34
C GLY A 94 -30.91 3.26 -13.74
N GLU A 95 -29.66 3.36 -14.18
CA GLU A 95 -28.54 2.49 -13.75
C GLU A 95 -27.33 3.29 -13.24
N ALA A 96 -27.47 4.61 -13.08
CA ALA A 96 -26.38 5.51 -12.72
C ALA A 96 -25.61 5.05 -11.46
N ASP A 97 -26.31 4.58 -10.42
CA ASP A 97 -25.67 4.12 -9.18
C ASP A 97 -24.81 2.86 -9.37
N ARG A 98 -25.23 1.93 -10.24
CA ARG A 98 -24.47 0.71 -10.53
C ARG A 98 -23.32 0.99 -11.48
N GLN A 99 -23.54 1.82 -12.49
CA GLN A 99 -22.49 2.26 -13.39
C GLN A 99 -21.41 3.02 -12.63
N ARG A 100 -21.83 3.83 -11.64
CA ARG A 100 -20.94 4.44 -10.66
C ARG A 100 -20.15 3.34 -9.95
N GLU A 101 -20.80 2.43 -9.24
CA GLU A 101 -20.12 1.36 -8.50
C GLU A 101 -19.10 0.60 -9.36
N LEU A 102 -19.46 0.26 -10.60
CA LEU A 102 -18.59 -0.42 -11.54
C LEU A 102 -17.40 0.45 -11.99
N PHE A 103 -17.62 1.73 -12.30
CA PHE A 103 -16.55 2.69 -12.62
C PHE A 103 -15.59 2.91 -11.45
N GLU A 104 -16.11 2.96 -10.22
CA GLU A 104 -15.35 3.17 -8.99
C GLU A 104 -14.56 1.92 -8.55
N SER A 105 -15.11 0.72 -8.80
CA SER A 105 -14.50 -0.56 -8.40
C SER A 105 -13.65 -1.23 -9.48
N SER A 106 -13.84 -0.87 -10.76
CA SER A 106 -13.17 -1.54 -11.87
C SER A 106 -11.64 -1.44 -11.80
N PRO A 107 -10.91 -2.58 -11.89
CA PRO A 107 -9.46 -2.59 -11.99
C PRO A 107 -8.97 -2.30 -13.42
N PHE A 108 -9.86 -2.35 -14.42
CA PHE A 108 -9.53 -2.15 -15.83
C PHE A 108 -9.67 -0.67 -16.22
N PRO A 109 -8.96 -0.22 -17.27
CA PRO A 109 -9.28 1.06 -17.90
C PRO A 109 -10.77 1.11 -18.23
N THR A 110 -11.47 2.11 -17.70
CA THR A 110 -12.93 2.19 -17.78
C THR A 110 -13.33 3.56 -18.31
N VAL A 111 -14.22 3.55 -19.28
CA VAL A 111 -14.85 4.73 -19.88
C VAL A 111 -16.31 4.73 -19.46
N TRP A 112 -16.74 5.82 -18.85
CA TRP A 112 -18.14 6.09 -18.57
C TRP A 112 -18.60 7.28 -19.41
N LEU A 113 -19.44 7.00 -20.39
CA LEU A 113 -19.78 7.91 -21.48
C LEU A 113 -21.28 8.20 -21.48
N HIS A 114 -21.66 9.47 -21.40
CA HIS A 114 -22.98 9.90 -21.84
C HIS A 114 -22.88 10.35 -23.30
N ALA A 115 -23.31 9.48 -24.21
CA ALA A 115 -23.29 9.74 -25.64
C ALA A 115 -24.58 10.49 -26.03
N VAL A 116 -24.43 11.76 -26.43
CA VAL A 116 -25.53 12.59 -26.96
C VAL A 116 -25.36 12.77 -28.47
N THR A 117 -24.11 12.74 -28.93
CA THR A 117 -23.70 12.92 -30.32
C THR A 117 -22.67 11.88 -30.72
N ASP A 118 -22.47 11.73 -32.03
CA ASP A 118 -21.41 10.89 -32.58
C ASP A 118 -20.01 11.39 -32.14
N PRO A 119 -18.99 10.51 -32.15
CA PRO A 119 -17.63 10.86 -31.78
C PRO A 119 -17.09 12.00 -32.67
N PRO A 120 -16.35 12.97 -32.09
CA PRO A 120 -15.85 14.11 -32.84
C PRO A 120 -14.85 13.66 -33.91
N ILE A 121 -14.93 14.26 -35.10
CA ILE A 121 -14.03 14.00 -36.24
C ILE A 121 -12.85 14.98 -36.25
N ASP A 122 -12.97 16.13 -35.57
CA ASP A 122 -11.97 17.19 -35.52
C ASP A 122 -11.69 17.65 -34.09
N GLU A 123 -10.46 18.07 -33.81
CA GLU A 123 -10.00 18.54 -32.49
C GLU A 123 -10.79 19.77 -32.02
N ALA A 124 -11.35 20.55 -32.95
CA ALA A 124 -12.21 21.71 -32.65
C ALA A 124 -13.47 21.37 -31.83
N HIS A 125 -13.94 20.12 -31.89
CA HIS A 125 -15.12 19.63 -31.15
C HIS A 125 -14.73 18.82 -29.91
N LEU A 126 -13.44 18.69 -29.61
CA LEU A 126 -12.93 17.94 -28.46
C LEU A 126 -12.44 18.88 -27.36
N PHE A 127 -13.08 18.82 -26.20
CA PHE A 127 -12.79 19.67 -25.04
C PHE A 127 -12.28 18.84 -23.86
N GLY A 128 -11.31 19.39 -23.14
CA GLY A 128 -10.81 18.83 -21.90
C GLY A 128 -11.65 19.32 -20.72
N GLY A 129 -12.02 18.41 -19.83
CA GLY A 129 -12.88 18.75 -18.71
C GLY A 129 -12.23 19.64 -17.65
N TYR A 130 -10.94 19.42 -17.34
CA TYR A 130 -10.22 20.18 -16.31
C TYR A 130 -8.72 20.30 -16.59
N VAL A 131 -8.20 21.54 -16.60
CA VAL A 131 -6.79 21.83 -16.90
C VAL A 131 -5.84 21.19 -15.89
N GLY A 132 -6.23 21.04 -14.62
CA GLY A 132 -5.35 20.45 -13.60
C GLY A 132 -5.00 18.97 -13.84
N HIS A 133 -5.75 18.28 -14.70
CA HIS A 133 -5.44 16.91 -15.14
C HIS A 133 -5.11 16.83 -16.63
N ARG A 134 -4.58 17.92 -17.19
CA ARG A 134 -4.24 18.04 -18.61
C ARG A 134 -3.44 16.86 -19.17
N ILE A 135 -2.37 16.45 -18.47
CA ILE A 135 -1.47 15.38 -18.94
C ILE A 135 -2.24 14.04 -19.08
N LEU A 136 -3.12 13.74 -18.13
CA LEU A 136 -3.89 12.50 -18.14
C LEU A 136 -4.96 12.54 -19.23
N THR A 137 -5.73 13.63 -19.29
CA THR A 137 -6.79 13.83 -20.29
C THR A 137 -6.23 13.82 -21.71
N GLU A 138 -5.13 14.54 -21.99
CA GLU A 138 -4.49 14.52 -23.32
C GLU A 138 -3.99 13.12 -23.71
N ARG A 139 -3.41 12.37 -22.76
CA ARG A 139 -2.95 11.00 -23.01
C ARG A 139 -4.12 10.08 -23.36
N VAL A 140 -5.21 10.18 -22.61
CA VAL A 140 -6.42 9.40 -22.85
C VAL A 140 -7.03 9.75 -24.20
N CYS A 141 -7.22 11.03 -24.52
CA CYS A 141 -7.76 11.46 -25.80
C CYS A 141 -6.91 10.97 -26.97
N ARG A 142 -5.58 11.10 -26.87
CA ARG A 142 -4.68 10.60 -27.91
C ARG A 142 -4.77 9.09 -28.08
N LYS A 143 -4.97 8.36 -26.99
CA LYS A 143 -5.03 6.90 -26.98
C LYS A 143 -6.37 6.35 -27.48
N LEU A 144 -7.49 7.01 -27.17
CA LEU A 144 -8.84 6.53 -27.48
C LEU A 144 -9.45 7.17 -28.73
N LEU A 145 -9.09 8.42 -29.03
CA LEU A 145 -9.67 9.20 -30.13
C LEU A 145 -8.63 9.63 -31.17
N GLY A 146 -7.33 9.44 -30.90
CA GLY A 146 -6.26 9.90 -31.81
C GLY A 146 -6.07 11.42 -31.85
N MET A 147 -6.77 12.17 -30.99
CA MET A 147 -6.86 13.64 -30.99
C MET A 147 -6.40 14.25 -29.67
N THR A 148 -6.11 15.55 -29.69
CA THR A 148 -5.89 16.34 -28.47
C THR A 148 -7.01 17.37 -28.24
N PRO A 149 -7.36 17.66 -26.98
CA PRO A 149 -8.38 18.67 -26.70
C PRO A 149 -7.95 20.06 -27.14
N SER A 150 -8.81 20.78 -27.85
CA SER A 150 -8.54 22.14 -28.34
C SER A 150 -8.71 23.22 -27.27
N ALA A 151 -9.64 23.01 -26.34
CA ALA A 151 -9.92 23.93 -25.23
C ALA A 151 -10.33 23.18 -23.96
N TRP A 152 -10.46 23.90 -22.85
CA TRP A 152 -10.78 23.34 -21.53
C TRP A 152 -12.02 23.99 -20.93
N ALA A 153 -12.90 23.16 -20.36
CA ALA A 153 -14.13 23.62 -19.72
C ALA A 153 -13.89 24.26 -18.34
N VAL A 154 -12.85 23.81 -17.62
CA VAL A 154 -12.55 24.26 -16.26
C VAL A 154 -11.06 24.60 -16.13
N ASP A 155 -10.80 25.83 -15.68
CA ASP A 155 -9.46 26.39 -15.53
C ASP A 155 -8.82 26.03 -14.18
N ALA A 156 -7.50 26.25 -14.07
CA ALA A 156 -6.75 26.00 -12.85
C ALA A 156 -7.14 26.93 -11.67
N SER A 157 -7.86 28.04 -11.93
CA SER A 157 -8.29 28.98 -10.90
C SER A 157 -9.31 28.39 -9.91
N ALA A 158 -10.04 27.34 -10.30
CA ALA A 158 -10.95 26.67 -9.38
C ALA A 158 -10.21 25.85 -8.29
N ALA A 159 -8.91 25.60 -8.46
CA ALA A 159 -8.07 24.83 -7.53
C ALA A 159 -7.50 25.65 -6.37
N THR A 160 -7.53 26.98 -6.43
CA THR A 160 -6.90 27.84 -5.42
C THR A 160 -7.71 27.98 -4.14
N GLU A 161 -8.97 27.57 -4.15
CA GLU A 161 -9.84 27.63 -2.97
C GLU A 161 -9.49 26.48 -2.00
N THR A 162 -9.32 26.72 -0.71
CA THR A 162 -8.91 25.66 0.26
C THR A 162 -10.07 24.79 0.72
N ASP A 163 -11.31 25.23 0.50
CA ASP A 163 -12.54 24.57 0.94
C ASP A 163 -13.14 23.75 -0.21
N SER A 164 -13.26 22.43 -0.02
CA SER A 164 -13.70 21.48 -1.05
C SER A 164 -15.10 21.77 -1.58
N GLU A 165 -16.00 22.30 -0.74
CA GLU A 165 -17.36 22.64 -1.17
C GLU A 165 -17.35 23.87 -2.09
N ARG A 166 -16.55 24.88 -1.75
CA ARG A 166 -16.39 26.09 -2.55
C ARG A 166 -15.59 25.86 -3.83
N GLN A 167 -14.57 25.01 -3.80
CA GLN A 167 -13.88 24.53 -5.00
C GLN A 167 -14.88 23.87 -5.95
N THR A 168 -15.69 22.95 -5.43
CA THR A 168 -16.70 22.26 -6.24
C THR A 168 -17.70 23.26 -6.82
N ALA A 169 -18.17 24.23 -6.03
CA ALA A 169 -19.08 25.28 -6.49
C ALA A 169 -18.50 26.12 -7.64
N ALA A 170 -17.26 26.59 -7.49
CA ALA A 170 -16.55 27.37 -8.50
C ALA A 170 -16.34 26.59 -9.81
N VAL A 171 -16.05 25.29 -9.72
CA VAL A 171 -15.96 24.42 -10.90
C VAL A 171 -17.30 24.36 -11.64
N ASN A 172 -18.43 24.21 -10.92
CA ASN A 172 -19.74 24.17 -11.59
C ASN A 172 -20.09 25.51 -12.25
N GLU A 173 -19.77 26.63 -11.61
CA GLU A 173 -20.03 27.96 -12.18
C GLU A 173 -19.27 28.16 -13.50
N GLN A 174 -18.02 27.70 -13.58
CA GLN A 174 -17.25 27.74 -14.82
C GLN A 174 -17.84 26.85 -15.91
N ILE A 175 -18.28 25.63 -15.55
CA ILE A 175 -18.95 24.72 -16.48
C ILE A 175 -20.26 25.34 -16.99
N ASP A 176 -21.03 25.97 -16.12
CA ASP A 176 -22.32 26.60 -16.45
C ASP A 176 -22.13 27.84 -17.33
N ALA A 177 -21.02 28.55 -17.16
CA ALA A 177 -20.66 29.70 -18.01
C ALA A 177 -20.11 29.28 -19.38
N PHE A 178 -19.60 28.06 -19.53
CA PHE A 178 -18.99 27.60 -20.76
C PHE A 178 -20.04 27.16 -21.78
N THR A 179 -20.11 27.85 -22.92
CA THR A 179 -21.04 27.48 -24.00
C THR A 179 -20.35 26.48 -24.93
N PHE A 180 -20.80 25.23 -24.90
CA PHE A 180 -20.29 24.19 -25.80
C PHE A 180 -20.90 24.33 -27.21
N PRO A 181 -20.11 24.13 -28.27
CA PRO A 181 -20.63 23.97 -29.63
C PRO A 181 -21.60 22.79 -29.73
N SER A 182 -22.51 22.85 -30.70
CA SER A 182 -23.29 21.69 -31.13
C SER A 182 -22.32 20.56 -31.52
N GLU A 183 -22.55 19.33 -31.03
CA GLU A 183 -21.67 18.16 -31.28
C GLU A 183 -20.31 18.15 -30.55
N ALA A 184 -20.16 18.95 -29.49
CA ALA A 184 -18.96 18.89 -28.66
C ALA A 184 -18.88 17.62 -27.81
N ALA A 185 -17.65 17.12 -27.62
CA ALA A 185 -17.34 16.07 -26.65
C ALA A 185 -16.41 16.60 -25.56
N VAL A 186 -16.72 16.32 -24.29
CA VAL A 186 -15.92 16.72 -23.14
C VAL A 186 -15.32 15.51 -22.46
N VAL A 187 -13.99 15.49 -22.31
CA VAL A 187 -13.26 14.35 -21.73
C VAL A 187 -12.63 14.72 -20.40
N PHE A 188 -12.93 13.91 -19.38
CA PHE A 188 -12.38 14.01 -18.04
C PHE A 188 -11.47 12.82 -17.76
N GLY A 189 -10.15 13.04 -17.72
CA GLY A 189 -9.20 12.05 -17.20
C GLY A 189 -9.26 12.01 -15.67
N VAL A 190 -9.75 10.90 -15.11
CA VAL A 190 -9.96 10.71 -13.67
C VAL A 190 -8.81 9.87 -13.10
N ASP A 191 -8.04 10.45 -12.18
CA ASP A 191 -6.94 9.76 -11.48
C ASP A 191 -7.39 9.12 -10.16
N SER A 192 -8.38 9.72 -9.51
CA SER A 192 -8.87 9.42 -8.18
C SER A 192 -10.39 9.55 -8.16
N VAL A 193 -11.01 8.62 -7.45
CA VAL A 193 -12.45 8.49 -7.34
C VAL A 193 -12.85 8.82 -5.90
N GLY A 194 -13.88 9.64 -5.72
CA GLY A 194 -14.40 9.98 -4.38
C GLY A 194 -14.93 11.41 -4.27
N LYS A 195 -15.29 11.80 -3.04
CA LYS A 195 -15.82 13.15 -2.74
C LYS A 195 -14.77 14.25 -2.91
N ASP A 196 -13.50 13.91 -2.75
CA ASP A 196 -12.39 14.88 -2.77
C ASP A 196 -11.81 15.10 -4.18
N SER A 197 -12.27 14.35 -5.18
CA SER A 197 -11.80 14.46 -6.58
C SER A 197 -12.69 15.44 -7.35
N LEU A 198 -12.19 16.66 -7.56
CA LEU A 198 -12.89 17.72 -8.29
C LEU A 198 -13.24 17.29 -9.72
N THR A 199 -12.30 16.63 -10.41
CA THR A 199 -12.50 16.18 -11.80
C THR A 199 -13.60 15.13 -11.90
N TYR A 200 -13.66 14.21 -10.94
CA TYR A 200 -14.70 13.20 -10.88
C TYR A 200 -16.07 13.81 -10.56
N GLN A 201 -16.17 14.70 -9.58
CA GLN A 201 -17.43 15.37 -9.23
C GLN A 201 -17.97 16.24 -10.38
N ALA A 202 -17.08 16.99 -11.05
CA ALA A 202 -17.41 17.84 -12.18
C ALA A 202 -17.95 17.02 -13.37
N GLY A 203 -17.21 15.99 -13.80
CA GLY A 203 -17.63 15.14 -14.90
C GLY A 203 -18.87 14.32 -14.56
N ARG A 204 -19.01 13.84 -13.31
CA ARG A 204 -20.21 13.14 -12.85
C ARG A 204 -21.46 14.01 -12.95
N ARG A 205 -21.40 15.27 -12.50
CA ARG A 205 -22.53 16.18 -12.62
C ARG A 205 -22.88 16.51 -14.06
N LEU A 206 -21.88 16.63 -14.93
CA LEU A 206 -22.11 16.84 -16.35
C LEU A 206 -22.79 15.63 -17.02
N ILE A 207 -22.46 14.40 -16.61
CA ILE A 207 -23.16 13.20 -17.05
C ILE A 207 -24.60 13.13 -16.50
N GLU A 208 -24.80 13.53 -15.24
CA GLU A 208 -26.13 13.50 -14.60
C GLU A 208 -27.07 14.61 -15.10
N ARG A 209 -26.54 15.68 -15.72
CA ARG A 209 -27.32 16.75 -16.32
C ARG A 209 -27.60 16.45 -17.80
N GLU A 210 -28.82 16.75 -18.25
CA GLU A 210 -29.23 16.71 -19.67
C GLU A 210 -28.58 17.84 -20.50
N LEU A 211 -27.27 18.04 -20.39
CA LEU A 211 -26.52 19.06 -21.12
C LEU A 211 -26.08 18.54 -22.50
N GLN A 212 -25.92 19.46 -23.45
CA GLN A 212 -25.80 19.19 -24.88
C GLN A 212 -24.47 18.59 -25.40
N PRO A 213 -23.32 18.55 -24.69
CA PRO A 213 -22.16 17.81 -25.20
C PRO A 213 -22.16 16.34 -24.76
N SER A 214 -21.53 15.48 -25.56
CA SER A 214 -21.21 14.11 -25.13
C SER A 214 -20.13 14.16 -24.03
N VAL A 215 -20.36 13.54 -22.88
CA VAL A 215 -19.45 13.64 -21.73
C VAL A 215 -18.81 12.29 -21.44
N MET A 216 -17.48 12.26 -21.39
CA MET A 216 -16.69 11.05 -21.18
C MET A 216 -15.80 11.17 -19.94
N LEU A 217 -16.08 10.35 -18.92
CA LEU A 217 -15.18 10.10 -17.79
C LEU A 217 -14.29 8.91 -18.14
N VAL A 218 -12.97 9.09 -18.07
CA VAL A 218 -12.03 7.99 -18.34
C VAL A 218 -11.09 7.80 -17.18
N ARG A 219 -11.05 6.56 -16.71
CA ARG A 219 -10.11 6.11 -15.68
C ARG A 219 -9.10 5.17 -16.29
N GLU A 220 -7.81 5.50 -16.18
CA GLU A 220 -6.76 4.50 -16.40
C GLU A 220 -6.83 3.52 -15.23
N GLY A 221 -7.24 2.28 -15.49
CA GLY A 221 -7.36 1.23 -14.46
C GLY A 221 -6.05 1.04 -13.70
N GLN A 222 -6.12 0.43 -12.51
CA GLN A 222 -4.88 0.12 -11.78
C GLN A 222 -4.03 -0.81 -12.64
N SER A 223 -2.84 -0.36 -13.05
CA SER A 223 -2.00 -1.07 -14.03
C SER A 223 -1.86 -2.56 -13.66
N VAL A 224 -2.50 -3.43 -14.44
CA VAL A 224 -2.45 -4.89 -14.28
C VAL A 224 -1.14 -5.42 -14.86
N VAL A 225 0.00 -4.98 -14.32
CA VAL A 225 1.20 -5.82 -14.34
C VAL A 225 1.03 -6.77 -13.16
N PRO A 226 0.97 -8.09 -13.36
CA PRO A 226 0.90 -9.04 -12.26
C PRO A 226 2.27 -9.10 -11.58
N SER A 227 2.58 -8.08 -10.77
CA SER A 227 3.66 -8.17 -9.81
C SER A 227 3.27 -9.22 -8.77
N LEU A 228 4.23 -10.04 -8.35
CA LEU A 228 4.08 -11.00 -7.24
C LEU A 228 3.41 -10.36 -6.01
N LEU A 229 3.69 -9.07 -5.78
CA LEU A 229 3.09 -8.23 -4.74
C LEU A 229 1.56 -8.14 -4.81
N GLY A 230 0.95 -8.14 -6.01
CA GLY A 230 -0.50 -8.11 -6.19
C GLY A 230 -1.20 -9.44 -5.89
N ARG A 231 -0.52 -10.57 -6.11
CA ARG A 231 -1.00 -11.90 -5.69
C ARG A 231 -0.90 -12.05 -4.17
N LEU A 232 0.23 -11.63 -3.59
CA LEU A 232 0.44 -11.63 -2.15
C LEU A 232 -0.62 -10.78 -1.42
N ARG A 233 -0.98 -9.63 -2.00
CA ARG A 233 -2.02 -8.72 -1.47
C ARG A 233 -3.42 -9.36 -1.45
N ARG A 234 -3.85 -9.99 -2.54
CA ARG A 234 -5.18 -10.64 -2.58
C ARG A 234 -5.26 -11.83 -1.62
N TRP A 235 -4.17 -12.57 -1.50
CA TRP A 235 -4.06 -13.61 -0.49
C TRP A 235 -4.12 -13.03 0.93
N SER A 236 -3.41 -11.93 1.23
CA SER A 236 -3.46 -11.33 2.57
C SER A 236 -4.84 -10.79 2.95
N ASP A 237 -5.56 -10.17 2.01
CA ASP A 237 -6.92 -9.65 2.25
C ASP A 237 -7.90 -10.78 2.61
N SER A 238 -7.66 -12.00 2.10
CA SER A 238 -8.43 -13.20 2.46
C SER A 238 -8.06 -13.83 3.81
N VAL A 239 -6.82 -13.61 4.30
CA VAL A 239 -6.31 -14.21 5.55
C VAL A 239 -6.45 -13.25 6.74
N ALA A 240 -6.37 -11.94 6.52
CA ALA A 240 -6.44 -10.92 7.58
C ALA A 240 -7.17 -9.66 7.10
N PRO A 241 -8.49 -9.49 7.38
CA PRO A 241 -9.26 -8.33 6.92
C PRO A 241 -8.63 -7.02 7.39
N SER A 242 -8.62 -6.00 6.53
CA SER A 242 -7.98 -4.72 6.80
C SER A 242 -8.53 -4.07 8.08
N LEU A 243 -7.67 -3.43 8.88
CA LEU A 243 -8.07 -2.74 10.11
C LEU A 243 -9.09 -1.63 9.82
N ASN A 244 -10.04 -1.42 10.73
CA ASN A 244 -10.94 -0.27 10.68
C ASN A 244 -10.17 1.03 10.92
N ARG A 245 -10.70 2.18 10.47
CA ARG A 245 -10.03 3.48 10.58
C ARG A 245 -9.64 3.81 12.02
N ASP A 246 -10.55 3.57 12.97
CA ASP A 246 -10.33 3.88 14.39
C ASP A 246 -9.24 2.99 15.00
N GLU A 247 -9.21 1.70 14.62
CA GLU A 247 -8.16 0.77 15.07
C GLU A 247 -6.78 1.16 14.54
N ARG A 248 -6.70 1.66 13.29
CA ARG A 248 -5.44 2.16 12.71
C ARG A 248 -4.93 3.38 13.45
N VAL A 249 -5.82 4.34 13.74
CA VAL A 249 -5.46 5.58 14.45
C VAL A 249 -5.01 5.25 15.88
N ALA A 250 -5.73 4.39 16.59
CA ALA A 250 -5.37 3.97 17.94
C ALA A 250 -4.01 3.26 17.98
N LEU A 251 -3.76 2.33 17.06
CA LEU A 251 -2.48 1.64 16.93
C LEU A 251 -1.34 2.62 16.63
N GLN A 252 -1.57 3.56 15.71
CA GLN A 252 -0.58 4.55 15.34
C GLN A 252 -0.25 5.46 16.52
N GLN A 253 -1.24 5.96 17.25
CA GLN A 253 -1.01 6.83 18.42
C GLN A 253 -0.27 6.11 19.55
N ASP A 254 -0.61 4.84 19.81
CA ASP A 254 0.05 4.00 20.80
C ASP A 254 1.53 3.77 20.45
N LEU A 255 1.82 3.38 19.20
CA LEU A 255 3.19 3.19 18.74
C LEU A 255 3.98 4.52 18.66
N GLU A 256 3.34 5.62 18.25
CA GLU A 256 3.98 6.95 18.19
C GLU A 256 4.33 7.49 19.57
N SER A 257 3.41 7.39 20.53
CA SER A 257 3.64 7.86 21.91
C SER A 257 4.71 7.02 22.62
N GLY A 258 4.66 5.69 22.48
CA GLY A 258 5.64 4.79 23.09
C GLY A 258 6.99 4.71 22.39
N SER A 259 7.14 5.30 21.20
CA SER A 259 8.41 5.38 20.47
C SER A 259 9.24 6.61 20.80
N LYS A 260 8.69 7.58 21.55
CA LYS A 260 9.43 8.78 21.96
C LYS A 260 10.40 8.46 23.10
N PRO A 261 11.61 9.03 23.07
CA PRO A 261 12.58 8.78 24.12
C PRO A 261 12.08 9.40 25.44
N ASN A 262 11.94 8.57 26.48
CA ASN A 262 11.54 8.99 27.83
C ASN A 262 12.49 8.39 28.88
N LEU A 263 12.62 9.05 30.03
CA LEU A 263 13.43 8.60 31.16
C LEU A 263 12.91 7.29 31.77
N GLU A 264 11.59 7.10 31.82
CA GLU A 264 10.98 5.85 32.30
C GLU A 264 11.42 4.65 31.46
N PHE A 265 11.44 4.82 30.13
CA PHE A 265 11.95 3.82 29.20
C PHE A 265 13.41 3.49 29.49
N LEU A 266 14.25 4.51 29.67
CA LEU A 266 15.68 4.30 29.96
C LEU A 266 15.88 3.60 31.31
N GLY A 267 15.13 3.98 32.35
CA GLY A 267 15.19 3.35 33.67
C GLY A 267 14.79 1.88 33.64
N MET A 268 13.71 1.54 32.91
CA MET A 268 13.27 0.16 32.72
C MET A 268 14.30 -0.68 31.95
N ILE A 269 14.92 -0.11 30.91
CA ILE A 269 15.98 -0.75 30.14
C ILE A 269 17.24 -0.98 30.98
N SER A 270 17.65 0.00 31.79
CA SER A 270 18.76 -0.17 32.72
C SER A 270 18.47 -1.26 33.76
N ALA A 271 17.28 -1.27 34.36
CA ALA A 271 16.89 -2.31 35.32
C ALA A 271 16.86 -3.71 34.69
N SER A 272 16.28 -3.83 33.48
CA SER A 272 16.27 -5.06 32.70
C SER A 272 17.70 -5.52 32.37
N SER A 273 18.58 -4.62 31.95
CA SER A 273 19.98 -4.95 31.65
C SER A 273 20.76 -5.40 32.88
N MET A 274 20.53 -4.79 34.06
CA MET A 274 21.12 -5.26 35.32
C MET A 274 20.63 -6.67 35.67
N LEU A 275 19.32 -6.92 35.57
CA LEU A 275 18.74 -8.22 35.87
C LEU A 275 19.23 -9.30 34.89
N ALA A 276 19.34 -8.97 33.60
CA ALA A 276 19.93 -9.84 32.60
C ALA A 276 21.40 -10.12 32.92
N SER A 277 22.15 -9.10 33.37
CA SER A 277 23.53 -9.27 33.80
C SER A 277 23.64 -10.22 34.98
N PHE A 278 22.81 -10.08 36.03
CA PHE A 278 22.75 -11.06 37.13
C PHE A 278 22.45 -12.47 36.63
N GLY A 279 21.49 -12.62 35.72
CA GLY A 279 21.15 -13.92 35.14
C GLY A 279 22.31 -14.53 34.34
N LEU A 280 23.04 -13.73 33.57
CA LEU A 280 24.21 -14.17 32.81
C LEU A 280 25.36 -14.61 33.72
N LEU A 281 25.65 -13.85 34.78
CA LEU A 281 26.70 -14.19 35.76
C LEU A 281 26.34 -15.44 36.58
N GLN A 282 25.06 -15.64 36.89
CA GLN A 282 24.56 -16.84 37.57
C GLN A 282 24.32 -18.02 36.63
N ASN A 283 24.56 -17.85 35.33
CA ASN A 283 24.23 -18.83 34.30
C ASN A 283 22.77 -19.35 34.39
N SER A 284 21.83 -18.45 34.72
CA SER A 284 20.43 -18.76 35.02
C SER A 284 19.49 -18.25 33.93
N ALA A 285 19.08 -19.15 33.04
CA ALA A 285 18.10 -18.87 31.99
C ALA A 285 16.79 -18.28 32.54
N ALA A 286 16.34 -18.69 33.74
CA ALA A 286 15.11 -18.20 34.35
C ALA A 286 15.18 -16.70 34.70
N VAL A 287 16.31 -16.25 35.28
CA VAL A 287 16.53 -14.83 35.61
C VAL A 287 16.67 -14.01 34.33
N ILE A 288 17.37 -14.56 33.34
CA ILE A 288 17.51 -13.96 32.01
C ILE A 288 16.13 -13.76 31.35
N ILE A 289 15.24 -14.75 31.41
CA ILE A 289 13.87 -14.63 30.90
C ILE A 289 13.07 -13.59 31.68
N GLY A 290 13.19 -13.55 33.01
CA GLY A 290 12.56 -12.51 33.84
C GLY A 290 12.97 -11.09 33.44
N ALA A 291 14.25 -10.89 33.11
CA ALA A 291 14.76 -9.61 32.61
C ALA A 291 14.14 -9.22 31.25
N MET A 292 13.91 -10.18 30.36
CA MET A 292 13.29 -9.92 29.05
C MET A 292 11.85 -9.40 29.20
N LEU A 293 11.07 -9.92 30.16
CA LEU A 293 9.65 -9.59 30.32
C LEU A 293 9.39 -8.12 30.67
N ILE A 294 10.34 -7.46 31.33
CA ILE A 294 10.19 -6.08 31.80
C ILE A 294 10.77 -5.05 30.82
N ALA A 295 11.42 -5.47 29.73
CA ALA A 295 12.13 -4.58 28.81
C ALA A 295 11.17 -3.92 27.79
N PRO A 296 11.08 -2.57 27.75
CA PRO A 296 10.14 -1.88 26.85
C PRO A 296 10.67 -1.67 25.42
N LEU A 297 11.53 -2.54 24.89
CA LEU A 297 12.12 -2.38 23.53
C LEU A 297 11.15 -2.66 22.38
N MET A 298 10.06 -3.38 22.64
CA MET A 298 9.12 -3.77 21.60
C MET A 298 8.50 -2.54 20.90
N THR A 299 8.06 -1.55 21.68
CA THR A 299 7.26 -0.42 21.16
C THR A 299 8.05 0.47 20.19
N PRO A 300 9.29 0.92 20.51
CA PRO A 300 10.10 1.68 19.57
C PRO A 300 10.41 0.92 18.28
N ILE A 301 10.67 -0.39 18.35
CA ILE A 301 11.01 -1.19 17.17
C ILE A 301 9.79 -1.37 16.25
N LEU A 302 8.62 -1.66 16.82
CA LEU A 302 7.36 -1.71 16.06
C LEU A 302 6.98 -0.33 15.52
N GLY A 303 7.25 0.75 16.26
CA GLY A 303 7.05 2.12 15.81
C GLY A 303 7.94 2.49 14.62
N ALA A 304 9.19 2.03 14.59
CA ALA A 304 10.06 2.16 13.41
C ALA A 304 9.50 1.36 12.21
N GLY A 305 9.03 0.13 12.43
CA GLY A 305 8.37 -0.68 11.40
C GLY A 305 7.11 -0.01 10.84
N LEU A 306 6.30 0.60 11.71
CA LEU A 306 5.12 1.39 11.35
C LEU A 306 5.53 2.62 10.53
N ALA A 307 6.55 3.36 10.98
CA ALA A 307 7.06 4.55 10.30
C ALA A 307 7.51 4.25 8.86
N ILE A 308 8.12 3.09 8.65
CA ILE A 308 8.47 2.58 7.32
C ILE A 308 7.22 2.25 6.52
N ALA A 309 6.23 1.58 7.12
CA ALA A 309 4.99 1.18 6.44
C ALA A 309 4.14 2.38 5.96
N ILE A 310 4.10 3.48 6.74
CA ILE A 310 3.34 4.70 6.42
C ILE A 310 4.18 5.85 5.83
N GLY A 311 5.50 5.70 5.75
CA GLY A 311 6.41 6.76 5.27
C GLY A 311 6.56 7.97 6.21
N ASN A 312 6.35 7.79 7.52
CA ASN A 312 6.45 8.86 8.53
C ASN A 312 7.90 9.03 9.02
N ARG A 313 8.67 9.94 8.39
CA ARG A 313 10.08 10.19 8.75
C ARG A 313 10.28 10.67 10.19
N PRO A 314 9.49 11.64 10.71
CA PRO A 314 9.59 12.03 12.12
C PRO A 314 9.47 10.85 13.08
N LEU A 315 8.46 9.99 12.90
CA LEU A 315 8.28 8.81 13.75
C LEU A 315 9.48 7.86 13.65
N PHE A 316 10.01 7.63 12.45
CA PHE A 316 11.19 6.77 12.28
C PHE A 316 12.39 7.34 13.04
N ARG A 317 12.60 8.65 13.00
CA ARG A 317 13.69 9.30 13.73
C ARG A 317 13.51 9.17 15.23
N ASP A 318 12.32 9.41 15.76
CA ASP A 318 12.03 9.30 17.19
C ASP A 318 12.22 7.85 17.68
N ALA A 319 11.63 6.90 16.96
CA ALA A 319 11.77 5.47 17.23
C ALA A 319 13.24 5.01 17.17
N PHE A 320 13.98 5.39 16.13
CA PHE A 320 15.39 5.06 15.98
C PHE A 320 16.24 5.67 17.11
N THR A 321 15.97 6.91 17.49
CA THR A 321 16.65 7.57 18.61
C THR A 321 16.41 6.84 19.92
N SER A 322 15.18 6.42 20.18
CA SER A 322 14.83 5.61 21.37
C SER A 322 15.52 4.26 21.39
N ILE A 323 15.62 3.57 20.25
CA ILE A 323 16.34 2.29 20.14
C ILE A 323 17.83 2.50 20.45
N VAL A 324 18.47 3.50 19.85
CA VAL A 324 19.89 3.81 20.08
C VAL A 324 20.13 4.19 21.54
N LEU A 325 19.28 5.02 22.15
CA LEU A 325 19.38 5.39 23.56
C LEU A 325 19.16 4.19 24.49
N GLY A 326 18.19 3.32 24.18
CA GLY A 326 17.99 2.08 24.91
C GLY A 326 19.21 1.17 24.82
N PHE A 327 19.82 1.08 23.63
CA PHE A 327 20.99 0.25 23.41
C PHE A 327 22.21 0.78 24.17
N ALA A 328 22.47 2.07 24.06
CA ALA A 328 23.51 2.74 24.82
C ALA A 328 23.26 2.58 26.34
N GLY A 329 22.02 2.77 26.80
CA GLY A 329 21.63 2.60 28.20
C GLY A 329 21.92 1.20 28.72
N ALA A 330 21.43 0.16 28.04
CA ALA A 330 21.66 -1.21 28.46
C ALA A 330 23.14 -1.63 28.38
N LEU A 331 23.91 -1.19 27.36
CA LEU A 331 25.35 -1.42 27.27
C LEU A 331 26.12 -0.74 28.41
N LEU A 332 25.82 0.53 28.66
CA LEU A 332 26.48 1.30 29.73
C LEU A 332 26.15 0.73 31.10
N THR A 333 24.90 0.36 31.35
CA THR A 333 24.49 -0.21 32.64
C THR A 333 25.10 -1.60 32.87
N SER A 334 25.07 -2.49 31.87
CA SER A 334 25.70 -3.83 31.99
C SER A 334 27.22 -3.74 32.07
N GLY A 335 27.85 -2.83 31.33
CA GLY A 335 29.29 -2.56 31.42
C GLY A 335 29.69 -2.02 32.78
N LEU A 336 28.98 -1.02 33.31
CA LEU A 336 29.25 -0.47 34.65
C LEU A 336 29.01 -1.51 35.76
N PHE A 337 27.99 -2.35 35.58
CA PHE A 337 27.76 -3.46 36.50
C PHE A 337 28.86 -4.51 36.41
N GLY A 338 29.32 -4.85 35.20
CA GLY A 338 30.45 -5.75 34.97
C GLY A 338 31.75 -5.24 35.58
N THR A 339 32.04 -3.94 35.49
CA THR A 339 33.24 -3.36 36.11
C THR A 339 33.17 -3.39 37.64
N LEU A 340 31.97 -3.20 38.21
CA LEU A 340 31.75 -3.36 39.65
C LEU A 340 31.97 -4.82 40.09
N VAL A 341 31.44 -5.78 39.34
CA VAL A 341 31.63 -7.21 39.61
C VAL A 341 33.11 -7.57 39.54
N TRP A 342 33.80 -7.15 38.48
CA TRP A 342 35.24 -7.37 38.27
C TRP A 342 36.09 -6.77 39.41
N ALA A 343 35.64 -5.67 40.01
CA ALA A 343 36.32 -5.06 41.16
C ALA A 343 36.11 -5.83 42.48
N VAL A 344 35.02 -6.58 42.61
CA VAL A 344 34.68 -7.36 43.82
C VAL A 344 35.21 -8.79 43.73
N ASP A 345 35.09 -9.42 42.56
CA ASP A 345 35.48 -10.80 42.32
C ASP A 345 36.02 -10.95 40.88
N GLN A 346 37.00 -11.84 40.69
CA GLN A 346 37.62 -12.14 39.40
C GLN A 346 37.35 -13.60 39.02
N PRO A 347 36.07 -14.01 38.87
CA PRO A 347 35.77 -15.40 38.56
C PRO A 347 36.17 -15.72 37.11
N ASP A 348 36.34 -17.01 36.84
CA ASP A 348 36.68 -17.49 35.52
C ASP A 348 35.45 -17.41 34.58
N TRP A 349 35.48 -16.48 33.63
CA TRP A 349 34.45 -16.28 32.61
C TRP A 349 34.68 -17.10 31.34
N SER A 350 35.44 -18.20 31.45
CA SER A 350 35.67 -19.13 30.35
C SER A 350 34.34 -19.69 29.77
N PRO A 351 34.35 -20.16 28.52
CA PRO A 351 33.18 -20.75 27.87
C PRO A 351 32.48 -21.87 28.66
N GLU A 352 33.23 -22.59 29.51
CA GLU A 352 32.73 -23.70 30.31
C GLU A 352 31.91 -23.22 31.52
N HIS A 353 32.23 -22.06 32.08
CA HIS A 353 31.56 -21.51 33.27
C HIS A 353 30.46 -20.50 32.91
N ALA A 354 30.63 -19.75 31.81
CA ALA A 354 29.71 -18.70 31.39
C ALA A 354 28.86 -19.11 30.16
N THR A 355 28.32 -20.33 30.16
CA THR A 355 27.68 -20.93 28.96
C THR A 355 26.57 -20.07 28.36
N GLU A 356 25.71 -19.46 29.18
CA GLU A 356 24.67 -18.55 28.71
C GLU A 356 25.26 -17.31 28.01
N MET A 357 26.33 -16.73 28.55
CA MET A 357 26.99 -15.58 27.95
C MET A 357 27.56 -15.92 26.57
N TRP A 358 28.30 -17.02 26.49
CA TRP A 358 28.95 -17.45 25.25
C TRP A 358 27.98 -17.94 24.17
N ALA A 359 26.81 -18.47 24.55
CA ALA A 359 25.76 -18.83 23.61
C ALA A 359 25.27 -17.66 22.74
N ARG A 360 25.55 -16.41 23.14
CA ARG A 360 25.13 -15.18 22.45
C ARG A 360 26.25 -14.57 21.60
N CYS A 361 27.42 -15.21 21.54
CA CYS A 361 28.59 -14.72 20.79
C CYS A 361 28.73 -15.28 19.38
N ASN A 362 27.88 -16.24 19.00
CA ASN A 362 27.93 -16.91 17.71
C ASN A 362 26.67 -16.58 16.88
N PRO A 363 26.70 -15.52 16.06
CA PRO A 363 25.55 -15.15 15.24
C PRO A 363 25.24 -16.23 14.20
N SER A 364 23.97 -16.57 14.05
CA SER A 364 23.49 -17.62 13.14
C SER A 364 22.42 -17.10 12.18
N VAL A 365 22.31 -17.76 11.02
CA VAL A 365 21.18 -17.58 10.09
C VAL A 365 19.84 -17.90 10.75
N ILE A 366 19.83 -18.70 11.82
CA ILE A 366 18.60 -19.01 12.57
C ILE A 366 18.11 -17.77 13.33
N ASP A 367 19.01 -16.96 13.90
CA ASP A 367 18.64 -15.73 14.62
C ASP A 367 17.90 -14.76 13.69
N PHE A 368 18.32 -14.71 12.42
CA PHE A 368 17.63 -13.95 11.37
C PHE A 368 16.17 -14.40 11.19
N CYS A 369 15.93 -15.71 11.05
CA CYS A 369 14.58 -16.26 10.90
C CYS A 369 13.72 -15.96 12.14
N VAL A 370 14.30 -16.10 13.33
CA VAL A 370 13.61 -15.83 14.60
C VAL A 370 13.21 -14.35 14.69
N GLY A 371 14.10 -13.42 14.36
CA GLY A 371 13.80 -11.99 14.38
C GLY A 371 12.73 -11.59 13.34
N LEU A 372 12.81 -12.13 12.12
CA LEU A 372 11.84 -11.86 11.06
C LEU A 372 10.44 -12.35 11.45
N VAL A 373 10.32 -13.62 11.86
CA VAL A 373 9.05 -14.23 12.30
C VAL A 373 8.54 -13.53 13.56
N GLY A 374 9.42 -13.19 14.50
CA GLY A 374 9.09 -12.46 15.72
C GLY A 374 8.51 -11.07 15.43
N GLY A 375 9.10 -10.33 14.50
CA GLY A 375 8.57 -9.03 14.06
C GLY A 375 7.22 -9.14 13.36
N MET A 376 7.06 -10.16 12.51
CA MET A 376 5.77 -10.45 11.86
C MET A 376 4.70 -10.79 12.90
N ALA A 377 5.00 -11.68 13.84
CA ALA A 377 4.09 -12.11 14.90
C ALA A 377 3.74 -10.95 15.84
N ALA A 378 4.70 -10.10 16.19
CA ALA A 378 4.49 -8.93 17.06
C ALA A 378 3.59 -7.88 16.40
N ALA A 379 3.85 -7.55 15.13
CA ALA A 379 2.97 -6.67 14.38
C ALA A 379 1.58 -7.27 14.23
N TYR A 380 1.47 -8.57 13.91
CA TYR A 380 0.18 -9.25 13.79
C TYR A 380 -0.60 -9.22 15.11
N ALA A 381 0.05 -9.57 16.22
CA ALA A 381 -0.55 -9.52 17.55
C ALA A 381 -1.00 -8.12 17.94
N ARG A 382 -0.19 -7.08 17.66
CA ARG A 382 -0.57 -5.69 17.97
C ARG A 382 -1.75 -5.18 17.14
N THR A 383 -1.96 -5.75 15.95
CA THR A 383 -3.14 -5.45 15.12
C THR A 383 -4.41 -6.22 15.51
N ARG A 384 -4.38 -7.05 16.57
CA ARG A 384 -5.53 -7.79 17.08
C ARG A 384 -5.74 -7.47 18.55
N SER A 385 -6.86 -6.83 18.87
CA SER A 385 -7.23 -6.45 20.24
C SER A 385 -7.36 -7.63 21.22
N HIS A 386 -7.58 -8.85 20.74
CA HIS A 386 -7.72 -10.05 21.58
C HIS A 386 -6.42 -10.83 21.79
N LEU A 387 -5.33 -10.49 21.07
CA LEU A 387 -4.05 -11.17 21.22
C LEU A 387 -3.15 -10.39 22.19
N SER A 388 -2.56 -11.11 23.15
CA SER A 388 -1.65 -10.50 24.11
C SER A 388 -0.36 -10.05 23.42
N SER A 389 -0.19 -8.74 23.28
CA SER A 389 1.06 -8.14 22.79
C SER A 389 2.26 -8.42 23.71
N ALA A 390 2.01 -8.82 24.96
CA ALA A 390 3.06 -9.17 25.92
C ALA A 390 3.86 -10.40 25.48
N LEU A 391 3.23 -11.37 24.82
CA LEU A 391 3.89 -12.63 24.43
C LEU A 391 4.88 -12.40 23.27
N ALA A 392 4.51 -11.55 22.31
CA ALA A 392 5.41 -11.13 21.25
C ALA A 392 6.49 -10.15 21.74
N GLY A 393 6.16 -9.30 22.71
CA GLY A 393 7.13 -8.42 23.39
C GLY A 393 8.21 -9.22 24.11
N ALA A 394 7.84 -10.31 24.78
CA ALA A 394 8.78 -11.22 25.43
C ALA A 394 9.78 -11.84 24.43
N ALA A 395 9.30 -12.28 23.25
CA ALA A 395 10.16 -12.84 22.21
C ALA A 395 11.15 -11.81 21.63
N ILE A 396 10.70 -10.56 21.42
CA ILE A 396 11.56 -9.47 20.97
C ILE A 396 12.60 -9.13 22.03
N ALA A 397 12.20 -9.02 23.30
CA ALA A 397 13.13 -8.73 24.38
C ALA A 397 14.18 -9.84 24.58
N ALA A 398 13.80 -11.10 24.35
CA ALA A 398 14.71 -12.25 24.39
C ALA A 398 15.85 -12.15 23.39
N ALA A 399 15.56 -11.61 22.21
CA ALA A 399 16.50 -11.45 21.12
C ALA A 399 17.44 -10.23 21.29
N LEU A 400 17.16 -9.32 22.24
CA LEU A 400 17.81 -8.01 22.31
C LEU A 400 18.54 -7.76 23.62
N VAL A 401 17.87 -7.85 24.77
CA VAL A 401 18.48 -7.43 26.05
C VAL A 401 19.65 -8.33 26.44
N PRO A 402 19.53 -9.67 26.46
CA PRO A 402 20.61 -10.51 26.94
C PRO A 402 21.88 -10.44 26.07
N PRO A 403 21.81 -10.45 24.72
CA PRO A 403 23.02 -10.27 23.91
C PRO A 403 23.65 -8.88 24.11
N LEU A 404 22.83 -7.85 24.33
CA LEU A 404 23.34 -6.51 24.62
C LEU A 404 24.04 -6.44 25.99
N SER A 405 23.43 -7.01 27.04
CA SER A 405 24.05 -7.13 28.36
C SER A 405 25.32 -7.99 28.33
N THR A 406 25.33 -9.03 27.49
CA THR A 406 26.51 -9.86 27.25
C THR A 406 27.67 -9.03 26.68
N ALA A 407 27.42 -8.20 25.66
CA ALA A 407 28.44 -7.33 25.10
C ALA A 407 28.98 -6.33 26.14
N GLY A 408 28.11 -5.74 26.97
CA GLY A 408 28.54 -4.84 28.05
C GLY A 408 29.40 -5.52 29.10
N LEU A 409 29.01 -6.71 29.56
CA LEU A 409 29.80 -7.52 30.48
C LEU A 409 31.17 -7.91 29.89
N GLN A 410 31.20 -8.37 28.63
CA GLN A 410 32.44 -8.75 27.97
C GLN A 410 33.41 -7.58 27.78
N MET A 411 32.89 -6.39 27.46
CA MET A 411 33.69 -5.16 27.43
C MET A 411 34.29 -4.86 28.81
N ALA A 412 33.51 -5.03 29.89
CA ALA A 412 33.98 -4.81 31.25
C ALA A 412 35.04 -5.83 31.70
N PHE A 413 34.91 -7.09 31.26
CA PHE A 413 35.85 -8.17 31.57
C PHE A 413 37.08 -8.18 30.66
N GLY A 414 37.17 -7.29 29.68
CA GLY A 414 38.30 -7.25 28.75
C GLY A 414 38.35 -8.44 27.77
N LEU A 415 37.22 -9.10 27.54
CA LEU A 415 37.10 -10.21 26.60
C LEU A 415 36.93 -9.65 25.19
N TRP A 416 38.03 -9.59 24.43
CA TRP A 416 38.05 -9.08 23.06
C TRP A 416 38.51 -10.11 22.03
N GLU A 417 39.29 -11.10 22.47
CA GLU A 417 39.90 -12.07 21.57
C GLU A 417 38.88 -13.11 21.09
N PRO A 418 38.77 -13.35 19.76
CA PRO A 418 37.93 -14.42 19.24
C PRO A 418 38.38 -15.78 19.76
N VAL A 419 37.41 -16.61 20.15
CA VAL A 419 37.62 -17.99 20.59
C VAL A 419 36.69 -18.92 19.81
N PRO A 420 36.91 -20.24 19.83
CA PRO A 420 36.03 -21.20 19.14
C PRO A 420 34.55 -21.10 19.53
N ALA A 421 34.27 -20.60 20.74
CA ALA A 421 32.91 -20.38 21.24
C ALA A 421 32.20 -19.17 20.59
N GLY A 422 32.93 -18.27 19.93
CA GLY A 422 32.37 -17.09 19.25
C GLY A 422 33.26 -15.86 19.33
N ILE A 423 32.71 -14.73 18.88
CA ILE A 423 33.42 -13.44 18.87
C ILE A 423 32.90 -12.59 20.03
N PRO A 424 33.69 -12.36 21.10
CA PRO A 424 33.30 -11.52 22.21
C PRO A 424 33.00 -10.08 21.77
N VAL A 425 32.06 -9.43 22.46
CA VAL A 425 31.56 -8.06 22.22
C VAL A 425 30.88 -7.88 20.86
N TRP A 426 31.60 -8.13 19.76
CA TRP A 426 31.10 -7.94 18.41
C TRP A 426 30.04 -8.95 18.00
N GLY A 427 30.17 -10.23 18.39
CA GLY A 427 29.19 -11.27 18.10
C GLY A 427 27.79 -10.92 18.64
N PRO A 428 27.66 -10.67 19.96
CA PRO A 428 26.37 -10.29 20.54
C PRO A 428 25.81 -8.98 19.97
N LEU A 429 26.66 -7.97 19.72
CA LEU A 429 26.22 -6.72 19.08
C LEU A 429 25.68 -6.93 17.66
N LEU A 430 26.29 -7.85 16.91
CA LEU A 430 25.86 -8.24 15.57
C LEU A 430 24.51 -8.97 15.64
N VAL A 431 24.34 -9.91 16.58
CA VAL A 431 23.05 -10.59 16.85
C VAL A 431 21.94 -9.57 17.14
N VAL A 432 22.17 -8.62 18.06
CA VAL A 432 21.19 -7.57 18.36
C VAL A 432 20.85 -6.76 17.11
N SER A 433 21.86 -6.38 16.33
CA SER A 433 21.67 -5.56 15.12
C SER A 433 20.84 -6.28 14.06
N ILE A 434 21.09 -7.57 13.83
CA ILE A 434 20.28 -8.42 12.94
C ILE A 434 18.85 -8.50 13.45
N ASN A 435 18.68 -8.76 14.75
CA ASN A 435 17.36 -8.93 15.34
C ASN A 435 16.53 -7.65 15.20
N VAL A 436 17.08 -6.48 15.49
CA VAL A 436 16.38 -5.20 15.25
C VAL A 436 16.00 -5.03 13.79
N LEU A 437 16.94 -5.24 12.87
CA LEU A 437 16.72 -5.05 11.44
C LEU A 437 15.61 -5.96 10.90
N THR A 438 15.66 -7.24 11.26
CA THR A 438 14.69 -8.26 10.84
C THR A 438 13.31 -8.03 11.46
N ILE A 439 13.25 -7.63 12.73
CA ILE A 439 11.99 -7.27 13.40
C ILE A 439 11.37 -6.04 12.72
N MET A 440 12.16 -5.01 12.38
CA MET A 440 11.66 -3.83 11.66
C MET A 440 11.09 -4.19 10.29
N VAL A 441 11.81 -5.03 9.52
CA VAL A 441 11.35 -5.46 8.19
C VAL A 441 10.10 -6.35 8.30
N GLY A 442 10.09 -7.33 9.19
CA GLY A 442 8.96 -8.23 9.41
C GLY A 442 7.71 -7.52 9.90
N SER A 443 7.87 -6.58 10.85
CA SER A 443 6.75 -5.77 11.33
C SER A 443 6.23 -4.82 10.27
N SER A 444 7.10 -4.14 9.53
CA SER A 444 6.71 -3.26 8.41
C SER A 444 5.93 -4.01 7.34
N LEU A 445 6.38 -5.22 6.97
CA LEU A 445 5.68 -6.09 6.01
C LEU A 445 4.26 -6.40 6.48
N VAL A 446 4.07 -6.84 7.72
CA VAL A 446 2.75 -7.19 8.25
C VAL A 446 1.84 -5.96 8.34
N LEU A 447 2.33 -4.83 8.84
CA LEU A 447 1.55 -3.59 8.92
C LEU A 447 1.12 -3.10 7.53
N TRP A 448 2.01 -3.20 6.54
CA TRP A 448 1.72 -2.88 5.15
C TRP A 448 0.67 -3.83 4.53
N LEU A 449 0.77 -5.14 4.81
CA LEU A 449 -0.22 -6.15 4.40
C LEU A 449 -1.58 -5.90 5.06
N ARG A 450 -1.62 -5.42 6.30
CA ARG A 450 -2.85 -5.08 7.04
C ARG A 450 -3.52 -3.77 6.57
N GLY A 451 -2.98 -3.13 5.53
CA GLY A 451 -3.57 -1.95 4.89
C GLY A 451 -3.22 -0.63 5.59
N ILE A 452 -2.29 -0.63 6.55
CA ILE A 452 -1.75 0.59 7.13
C ILE A 452 -0.77 1.19 6.11
N ARG A 453 -1.27 2.10 5.27
CA ARG A 453 -0.53 2.68 4.12
C ARG A 453 -0.59 4.20 4.16
N ALA A 454 0.43 4.83 3.58
CA ALA A 454 0.40 6.24 3.23
C ALA A 454 -0.83 6.55 2.37
N HIS A 455 -1.50 7.68 2.63
CA HIS A 455 -2.73 8.09 1.93
C HIS A 455 -2.56 7.98 0.41
N SER A 456 -3.49 7.29 -0.24
CA SER A 456 -3.53 7.02 -1.67
C SER A 456 -3.92 8.30 -2.44
N GLY A 457 -2.98 9.23 -2.57
CA GLY A 457 -3.11 10.47 -3.35
C GLY A 457 -1.78 10.81 -4.00
N GLY A 458 -1.45 10.09 -5.08
CA GLY A 458 -0.20 10.20 -5.84
C GLY A 458 1.05 9.66 -5.11
N ILE A 459 2.10 9.30 -5.85
CA ILE A 459 3.41 8.94 -5.28
C ILE A 459 4.01 10.21 -4.67
N ARG A 460 3.78 10.43 -3.37
CA ARG A 460 4.34 11.59 -2.66
C ARG A 460 5.84 11.34 -2.42
N PRO A 461 6.66 12.40 -2.22
CA PRO A 461 8.08 12.24 -1.86
C PRO A 461 8.31 11.47 -0.55
N GLN A 462 7.26 11.31 0.28
CA GLN A 462 7.27 10.45 1.48
C GLN A 462 7.29 8.96 1.12
N ASP A 463 6.54 8.53 0.11
CA ASP A 463 6.50 7.12 -0.35
C ASP A 463 7.86 6.68 -0.93
N ARG A 464 8.53 7.58 -1.65
CA ARG A 464 9.87 7.33 -2.20
C ARG A 464 10.92 7.13 -1.11
N TRP A 465 10.77 7.77 0.05
CA TRP A 465 11.69 7.56 1.16
C TRP A 465 11.45 6.23 1.84
N ALA A 466 10.19 5.86 2.09
CA ALA A 466 9.84 4.56 2.66
C ALA A 466 10.42 3.42 1.82
N ILE A 467 10.23 3.47 0.50
CA ILE A 467 10.78 2.49 -0.44
C ILE A 467 12.31 2.44 -0.38
N ARG A 468 12.99 3.60 -0.35
CA ARG A 468 14.47 3.63 -0.22
C ARG A 468 14.95 3.03 1.10
N VAL A 469 14.26 3.31 2.20
CA VAL A 469 14.60 2.74 3.51
C VAL A 469 14.38 1.24 3.50
N VAL A 470 13.26 0.74 2.98
CA VAL A 470 13.03 -0.71 2.83
C VAL A 470 14.14 -1.35 1.99
N ILE A 471 14.48 -0.77 0.83
CA ILE A 471 15.56 -1.29 -0.03
C ILE A 471 16.90 -1.30 0.73
N LEU A 472 17.23 -0.22 1.46
CA LEU A 472 18.45 -0.13 2.25
C LEU A 472 18.47 -1.19 3.36
N LEU A 473 17.38 -1.36 4.10
CA LEU A 473 17.28 -2.35 5.18
C LEU A 473 17.39 -3.77 4.63
N VAL A 474 16.73 -4.07 3.51
CA VAL A 474 16.82 -5.38 2.84
C VAL A 474 18.23 -5.61 2.27
N ALA A 475 18.87 -4.59 1.70
CA ALA A 475 20.24 -4.70 1.21
C ALA A 475 21.23 -4.94 2.36
N LEU A 476 21.10 -4.20 3.47
CA LEU A 476 21.89 -4.40 4.68
C LEU A 476 21.67 -5.81 5.26
N MET A 477 20.42 -6.26 5.26
CA MET A 477 20.02 -7.58 5.73
C MET A 477 20.68 -8.69 4.88
N LEU A 478 20.65 -8.57 3.56
CA LEU A 478 21.30 -9.51 2.65
C LEU A 478 22.83 -9.47 2.79
N LEU A 479 23.42 -8.29 2.94
CA LEU A 479 24.86 -8.13 3.17
C LEU A 479 25.31 -8.89 4.43
N VAL A 480 24.58 -8.71 5.54
CA VAL A 480 24.90 -9.39 6.80
C VAL A 480 24.69 -10.90 6.67
N LEU A 481 23.63 -11.35 5.99
CA LEU A 481 23.37 -12.77 5.76
C LEU A 481 24.51 -13.42 4.95
N VAL A 482 25.01 -12.76 3.91
CA VAL A 482 26.16 -13.23 3.13
C VAL A 482 27.44 -13.26 3.97
N GLY A 483 27.59 -12.37 4.95
CA GLY A 483 28.74 -12.39 5.86
C GLY A 483 28.70 -13.50 6.92
N LEU A 484 27.53 -14.14 7.13
CA LEU A 484 27.35 -15.24 8.08
C LEU A 484 27.45 -16.64 7.45
N VAL A 485 27.38 -16.72 6.12
CA VAL A 485 27.50 -17.96 5.32
C VAL A 485 28.91 -18.07 4.76
#